data_AF-A0A821U9B7-F1
#
_entry.id   AF-A0A821U9B7-F1
#
_cell.length_a   1.000
_cell.length_b   1.000
_cell.length_c   1.000
_cell.angle_alpha   90.00
_cell.angle_beta   90.00
_cell.angle_gamma   90.00
#
_symmetry.space_group_name_H-M   'P 1'
#
loop_
_entity.id
_entity.type
_entity.pdbx_description
1 polymer ?
#
loop_
_entity_poly.entity_id
_entity_poly.type
_entity_poly.pdbx_seq_one_letter_code
_entity_poly.pdbx_strand_id
1 'polypeptide(L)'
;RNIDVLCSQVNRACAILRNICENILKNKREKKIAKATEEEESGPLNLFEKDELINGLKDLYHASDKSEQVRLLTIAPANWGRQKVQKFFDNPERQARRSRELRSTKGVLTNHWMLLSKFFDLKPRHVQPIFLHDTCCCVYYENFDLVLKAWNRISNQQIDRRKLIDDILCSPITELCYSRDCDEITEWTSWKRTNNRVALQKINGSVSLLLDYIDEQWENFLSHHYFTIMQQSYIAEIKKRSDPHDVVIVQMDFAQNFALISQHEVQSAHFDKPQATVLTIFVVLGSEHKSFVIISDYLEHDTKFVYFAQQLVVSTVKQIAPRVRLINYVTDGAPSHFKNRHNILNLSFHEIDFGVRSIWTFTATSHGKGPVDGLGAAVKSTATRYLMRHGPE
;
A
#
# COMPACT_ATOMS: atom_id res chain seq x y z
N ARG A 1 -18.19 -3.20 -12.07
CA ARG A 1 -17.45 -2.43 -13.10
C ARG A 1 -16.61 -1.28 -12.53
N ASN A 2 -16.89 -0.72 -11.34
CA ASN A 2 -16.04 0.33 -10.72
C ASN A 2 -14.96 -0.19 -9.74
N ILE A 3 -15.08 -1.43 -9.24
CA ILE A 3 -14.13 -2.00 -8.27
C ILE A 3 -12.77 -2.30 -8.93
N ASP A 4 -12.75 -2.84 -10.16
CA ASP A 4 -11.51 -3.14 -10.88
C ASP A 4 -10.72 -1.88 -11.24
N VAL A 5 -11.43 -0.78 -11.55
CA VAL A 5 -10.82 0.53 -11.82
C VAL A 5 -10.24 1.12 -10.54
N LEU A 6 -10.96 1.00 -9.41
CA LEU A 6 -10.47 1.44 -8.10
C LEU A 6 -9.23 0.64 -7.67
N CYS A 7 -9.26 -0.69 -7.79
CA CYS A 7 -8.12 -1.57 -7.50
C CYS A 7 -6.91 -1.25 -8.40
N SER A 8 -7.15 -0.96 -9.68
CA SER A 8 -6.08 -0.53 -10.60
C SER A 8 -5.46 0.80 -10.18
N GLN A 9 -6.28 1.77 -9.74
CA GLN A 9 -5.81 3.07 -9.25
C GLN A 9 -5.09 2.95 -7.90
N VAL A 10 -5.57 2.11 -6.99
CA VAL A 10 -4.92 1.71 -5.74
C VAL A 10 -3.54 1.13 -6.00
N ASN A 11 -3.47 0.11 -6.85
CA ASN A 11 -2.21 -0.56 -7.17
C ASN A 11 -1.22 0.40 -7.82
N ARG A 12 -1.71 1.35 -8.63
CA ARG A 12 -0.89 2.40 -9.23
C ARG A 12 -0.35 3.39 -8.20
N ALA A 13 -1.15 3.78 -7.22
CA ALA A 13 -0.72 4.64 -6.11
C ALA A 13 0.29 3.92 -5.20
N CYS A 14 0.08 2.65 -4.86
CA CYS A 14 1.04 1.83 -4.13
C CYS A 14 2.36 1.68 -4.89
N ALA A 15 2.31 1.49 -6.22
CA ALA A 15 3.50 1.44 -7.06
C ALA A 15 4.24 2.78 -7.09
N ILE A 16 3.53 3.91 -7.13
CA ILE A 16 4.13 5.26 -7.09
C ILE A 16 4.79 5.50 -5.74
N LEU A 17 4.12 5.19 -4.63
CA LEU A 17 4.67 5.37 -3.28
C LEU A 17 5.88 4.48 -3.03
N ARG A 18 5.82 3.21 -3.44
CA ARG A 18 6.98 2.30 -3.37
C ARG A 18 8.16 2.84 -4.18
N ASN A 19 7.91 3.31 -5.41
CA ASN A 19 8.95 3.88 -6.26
C ASN A 19 9.54 5.18 -5.68
N ILE A 20 8.74 6.02 -5.02
CA ILE A 20 9.25 7.21 -4.30
C ILE A 20 10.14 6.79 -3.12
N CYS A 21 9.72 5.80 -2.32
CA CYS A 21 10.53 5.26 -1.23
C CYS A 21 11.83 4.62 -1.73
N GLU A 22 11.78 3.84 -2.80
CA GLU A 22 12.94 3.21 -3.45
C GLU A 22 13.94 4.25 -3.98
N ASN A 23 13.46 5.34 -4.59
CA ASN A 23 14.34 6.42 -5.08
C ASN A 23 15.04 7.18 -3.95
N ILE A 24 14.37 7.35 -2.79
CA ILE A 24 14.98 7.95 -1.61
C ILE A 24 16.07 7.04 -1.02
N LEU A 25 15.85 5.73 -1.02
CA LEU A 25 16.84 4.74 -0.59
C LEU A 25 18.07 4.72 -1.52
N LYS A 26 17.85 4.82 -2.84
CA LYS A 26 18.93 4.84 -3.84
C LYS A 26 19.87 6.04 -3.68
N ASN A 27 19.32 7.24 -3.48
CA ASN A 27 20.10 8.47 -3.29
C ASN A 27 20.97 8.47 -2.01
N LYS A 28 20.61 7.68 -0.99
CA LYS A 28 21.42 7.52 0.23
C LYS A 28 22.51 6.44 0.07
N ARG A 29 22.28 5.42 -0.77
CA ARG A 29 23.25 4.36 -1.08
C ARG A 29 24.47 4.88 -1.86
N GLU A 30 24.27 5.83 -2.78
CA GLU A 30 25.36 6.43 -3.58
C GLU A 30 26.41 7.16 -2.72
N LYS A 31 26.04 7.67 -1.55
CA LYS A 31 26.99 8.31 -0.60
C LYS A 31 27.84 7.32 0.18
N LYS A 32 27.47 6.04 0.22
CA LYS A 32 28.15 4.99 1.01
C LYS A 32 29.19 4.20 0.20
N ILE A 33 29.10 4.24 -1.13
CA ILE A 33 29.92 3.46 -2.07
C ILE A 33 31.34 4.03 -2.28
N ALA A 34 31.59 5.32 -1.99
CA ALA A 34 32.90 5.96 -2.19
C ALA A 34 34.02 5.51 -1.22
N LYS A 35 33.81 4.48 -0.39
CA LYS A 35 34.69 4.18 0.77
C LYS A 35 35.17 2.73 0.91
N ALA A 36 34.96 1.86 -0.08
CA ALA A 36 35.16 0.42 0.14
C ALA A 36 35.74 -0.38 -1.05
N THR A 37 36.74 0.14 -1.76
CA THR A 37 37.46 -0.64 -2.78
C THR A 37 38.94 -0.74 -2.47
N GLU A 38 39.38 -1.88 -1.92
CA GLU A 38 40.73 -2.44 -2.10
C GLU A 38 40.76 -3.96 -1.78
N GLU A 39 41.32 -4.72 -2.74
CA GLU A 39 41.90 -6.10 -2.72
C GLU A 39 40.94 -7.31 -2.56
N GLU A 40 41.05 -8.46 -3.29
CA GLU A 40 42.19 -9.35 -3.61
C GLU A 40 41.89 -10.32 -4.81
N GLU A 41 42.93 -10.75 -5.55
CA GLU A 41 42.93 -11.79 -6.63
C GLU A 41 43.67 -13.07 -6.17
N SER A 42 43.22 -14.27 -6.58
CA SER A 42 43.83 -15.58 -6.26
C SER A 42 44.63 -16.20 -7.43
N GLY A 43 45.85 -16.69 -7.15
CA GLY A 43 46.81 -17.23 -8.13
C GLY A 43 46.72 -18.76 -8.47
N PRO A 44 47.60 -19.27 -9.37
CA PRO A 44 47.47 -20.59 -10.01
C PRO A 44 48.12 -21.80 -9.28
N LEU A 45 47.62 -23.00 -9.60
CA LEU A 45 47.91 -24.33 -9.01
C LEU A 45 49.37 -24.84 -9.16
N ASN A 46 49.85 -25.61 -8.17
CA ASN A 46 51.24 -26.07 -7.97
C ASN A 46 51.55 -27.37 -8.77
N LEU A 47 52.84 -27.64 -8.97
CA LEU A 47 53.45 -28.75 -9.73
C LEU A 47 53.06 -30.15 -9.23
N PHE A 48 52.77 -30.32 -7.93
CA PHE A 48 52.47 -31.62 -7.32
C PHE A 48 51.12 -32.21 -7.79
N GLU A 49 50.13 -31.35 -8.02
CA GLU A 49 48.77 -31.75 -8.47
C GLU A 49 48.77 -32.22 -9.94
N LYS A 50 49.78 -31.81 -10.74
CA LYS A 50 49.88 -32.17 -12.16
C LYS A 50 50.35 -33.62 -12.36
N ASP A 51 51.20 -34.13 -11.47
CA ASP A 51 51.74 -35.48 -11.57
C ASP A 51 50.73 -36.54 -11.10
N GLU A 52 49.94 -36.24 -10.07
CA GLU A 52 48.84 -37.09 -9.61
C GLU A 52 47.78 -37.30 -10.71
N LEU A 53 47.45 -36.22 -11.42
CA LEU A 53 46.42 -36.23 -12.47
C LEU A 53 46.86 -37.04 -13.70
N ILE A 54 48.13 -36.98 -14.07
CA ILE A 54 48.68 -37.75 -15.20
C ILE A 54 48.82 -39.24 -14.84
N ASN A 55 49.13 -39.57 -13.59
CA ASN A 55 49.17 -40.96 -13.13
C ASN A 55 47.77 -41.58 -13.08
N GLY A 56 46.75 -40.85 -12.57
CA GLY A 56 45.37 -41.32 -12.61
C GLY A 56 44.83 -41.56 -14.03
N LEU A 57 45.28 -40.77 -15.01
CA LEU A 57 44.97 -40.99 -16.43
C LEU A 57 45.54 -42.30 -16.97
N LYS A 58 46.72 -42.73 -16.48
CA LYS A 58 47.33 -44.00 -16.87
C LYS A 58 46.54 -45.18 -16.31
N ASP A 59 46.09 -45.09 -15.07
CA ASP A 59 45.27 -46.13 -14.45
C ASP A 59 43.93 -46.29 -15.18
N LEU A 60 43.27 -45.17 -15.51
CA LEU A 60 42.04 -45.17 -16.30
C LEU A 60 42.24 -45.74 -17.71
N TYR A 61 43.39 -45.47 -18.35
CA TYR A 61 43.72 -46.03 -19.66
C TYR A 61 43.77 -47.56 -19.60
N HIS A 62 44.44 -48.15 -18.61
CA HIS A 62 44.55 -49.61 -18.50
C HIS A 62 43.24 -50.29 -18.12
N ALA A 63 42.34 -49.58 -17.42
CA ALA A 63 41.00 -50.08 -17.09
C ALA A 63 39.99 -49.98 -18.25
N SER A 64 40.32 -49.29 -19.34
CA SER A 64 39.39 -48.95 -20.42
C SER A 64 39.46 -49.91 -21.62
N ASP A 65 38.40 -49.93 -22.43
CA ASP A 65 38.37 -50.67 -23.69
C ASP A 65 39.26 -50.04 -24.79
N LYS A 66 39.47 -50.74 -25.90
CA LYS A 66 40.36 -50.28 -26.99
C LYS A 66 39.92 -48.95 -27.64
N SER A 67 38.63 -48.59 -27.55
CA SER A 67 38.09 -47.36 -28.13
C SER A 67 38.36 -46.17 -27.20
N GLU A 68 38.05 -46.33 -25.92
CA GLU A 68 38.29 -45.32 -24.88
C GLU A 68 39.79 -45.13 -24.58
N GLN A 69 40.59 -46.18 -24.68
CA GLN A 69 42.05 -46.09 -24.62
C GLN A 69 42.62 -45.05 -25.59
N VAL A 70 42.17 -45.05 -26.86
CA VAL A 70 42.65 -44.09 -27.86
C VAL A 70 42.16 -42.67 -27.56
N ARG A 71 40.97 -42.54 -26.98
CA ARG A 71 40.39 -41.26 -26.57
C ARG A 71 41.11 -40.65 -25.37
N LEU A 72 41.40 -41.43 -24.33
CA LEU A 72 42.14 -41.00 -23.15
C LEU A 72 43.57 -40.56 -23.51
N LEU A 73 44.22 -41.25 -24.45
CA LEU A 73 45.55 -40.86 -24.94
C LEU A 73 45.59 -39.48 -25.62
N THR A 74 44.45 -38.89 -26.00
CA THR A 74 44.41 -37.52 -26.54
C THR A 74 44.67 -36.45 -25.47
N ILE A 75 44.48 -36.79 -24.19
CA ILE A 75 44.66 -35.88 -23.04
C ILE A 75 46.13 -35.69 -22.68
N ALA A 76 47.00 -36.63 -23.07
CA ALA A 76 48.43 -36.57 -22.77
C ALA A 76 49.03 -35.17 -23.06
N PRO A 77 49.95 -34.63 -22.25
CA PRO A 77 50.43 -33.26 -22.41
C PRO A 77 50.91 -32.94 -23.84
N ALA A 78 50.61 -31.73 -24.34
CA ALA A 78 50.90 -31.35 -25.73
C ALA A 78 52.40 -31.42 -26.09
N ASN A 79 53.27 -31.20 -25.09
CA ASN A 79 54.72 -31.28 -25.22
C ASN A 79 55.27 -32.72 -25.22
N TRP A 80 54.43 -33.75 -25.02
CA TRP A 80 54.89 -35.14 -25.10
C TRP A 80 54.91 -35.63 -26.55
N GLY A 81 56.06 -36.15 -26.99
CA GLY A 81 56.20 -36.80 -28.29
C GLY A 81 55.59 -38.21 -28.32
N ARG A 82 55.38 -38.76 -29.53
CA ARG A 82 54.79 -40.10 -29.75
C ARG A 82 55.45 -41.19 -28.89
N GLN A 83 56.78 -41.21 -28.86
CA GLN A 83 57.55 -42.22 -28.12
C GLN A 83 57.39 -42.08 -26.60
N LYS A 84 57.19 -40.85 -26.09
CA LYS A 84 56.99 -40.59 -24.66
C LYS A 84 55.62 -41.05 -24.20
N VAL A 85 54.57 -40.76 -24.99
CA VAL A 85 53.21 -41.28 -24.74
C VAL A 85 53.22 -42.81 -24.77
N GLN A 86 53.87 -43.40 -25.78
CA GLN A 86 53.99 -44.86 -25.93
C GLN A 86 54.61 -45.53 -24.70
N LYS A 87 55.76 -45.02 -24.25
CA LYS A 87 56.47 -45.57 -23.10
C LYS A 87 55.73 -45.32 -21.78
N PHE A 88 55.09 -44.17 -21.62
CA PHE A 88 54.42 -43.83 -20.37
C PHE A 88 53.16 -44.68 -20.14
N PHE A 89 52.31 -44.84 -21.16
CA PHE A 89 51.06 -45.60 -21.08
C PHE A 89 51.20 -47.09 -21.45
N ASP A 90 52.40 -47.54 -21.80
CA ASP A 90 52.70 -48.91 -22.28
C ASP A 90 51.72 -49.39 -23.37
N ASN A 91 51.52 -48.54 -24.39
CA ASN A 91 50.52 -48.78 -25.41
C ASN A 91 51.10 -49.09 -26.79
N PRO A 92 50.35 -49.77 -27.69
CA PRO A 92 50.80 -50.01 -29.06
C PRO A 92 51.02 -48.69 -29.81
N GLU A 93 52.10 -48.62 -30.60
CA GLU A 93 52.47 -47.43 -31.38
C GLU A 93 51.32 -46.91 -32.26
N ARG A 94 50.50 -47.82 -32.80
CA ARG A 94 49.32 -47.50 -33.61
C ARG A 94 48.31 -46.65 -32.85
N GLN A 95 48.09 -46.90 -31.56
CA GLN A 95 47.16 -46.13 -30.73
C GLN A 95 47.71 -44.74 -30.42
N ALA A 96 49.00 -44.62 -30.07
CA ALA A 96 49.66 -43.32 -29.85
C ALA A 96 49.67 -42.44 -31.11
N ARG A 97 49.84 -43.05 -32.29
CA ARG A 97 49.75 -42.32 -33.57
C ARG A 97 48.31 -41.83 -33.82
N ARG A 98 47.33 -42.72 -33.67
CA ARG A 98 45.91 -42.43 -33.92
C ARG A 98 45.36 -41.38 -32.96
N SER A 99 45.73 -41.42 -31.67
CA SER A 99 45.27 -40.43 -30.69
C SER A 99 45.80 -39.03 -31.00
N ARG A 100 47.04 -38.90 -31.47
CA ARG A 100 47.60 -37.60 -31.87
C ARG A 100 46.91 -37.02 -33.09
N GLU A 101 46.67 -37.86 -34.11
CA GLU A 101 45.94 -37.46 -35.32
C GLU A 101 44.50 -37.02 -34.97
N LEU A 102 43.83 -37.75 -34.07
CA LEU A 102 42.52 -37.37 -33.55
C LEU A 102 42.57 -36.07 -32.77
N ARG A 103 43.57 -35.86 -31.92
CA ARG A 103 43.74 -34.60 -31.18
C ARG A 103 43.96 -33.41 -32.12
N SER A 104 44.79 -33.56 -33.15
CA SER A 104 45.06 -32.47 -34.09
C SER A 104 43.86 -32.15 -34.98
N THR A 105 43.04 -33.15 -35.32
CA THR A 105 41.90 -32.96 -36.22
C THR A 105 40.58 -32.66 -35.51
N LYS A 106 40.39 -33.17 -34.28
CA LYS A 106 39.10 -33.14 -33.57
C LYS A 106 39.18 -32.75 -32.08
N GLY A 107 40.36 -32.40 -31.57
CA GLY A 107 40.55 -31.94 -30.19
C GLY A 107 40.72 -33.06 -29.16
N VAL A 108 40.84 -32.67 -27.90
CA VAL A 108 41.00 -33.60 -26.76
C VAL A 108 39.65 -34.26 -26.45
N LEU A 109 39.65 -35.56 -26.13
CA LEU A 109 38.49 -36.38 -25.74
C LEU A 109 37.38 -36.60 -26.79
N THR A 110 37.69 -36.61 -28.09
CA THR A 110 36.65 -36.82 -29.12
C THR A 110 36.10 -38.26 -29.14
N ASN A 111 34.76 -38.38 -29.13
CA ASN A 111 34.02 -39.65 -29.12
C ASN A 111 33.72 -40.24 -30.52
N HIS A 112 33.63 -41.58 -30.60
CA HIS A 112 32.95 -42.33 -31.66
C HIS A 112 31.75 -43.09 -31.04
N TRP A 113 30.63 -42.41 -30.80
CA TRP A 113 29.31 -43.03 -30.58
C TRP A 113 28.18 -42.04 -30.86
N MET A 114 26.97 -42.57 -31.09
CA MET A 114 25.77 -41.96 -31.70
C MET A 114 25.60 -40.43 -31.54
N LEU A 115 25.31 -39.78 -32.67
CA LEU A 115 24.93 -38.36 -32.72
C LEU A 115 23.69 -38.10 -31.84
N LEU A 116 23.76 -37.02 -31.06
CA LEU A 116 22.69 -36.53 -30.15
C LEU A 116 21.33 -36.41 -30.86
N SER A 117 21.32 -36.08 -32.15
CA SER A 117 20.12 -36.04 -32.99
C SER A 117 19.38 -37.39 -33.03
N LYS A 118 20.10 -38.50 -33.15
CA LYS A 118 19.52 -39.84 -33.25
C LYS A 118 18.96 -40.34 -31.91
N PHE A 119 19.49 -39.84 -30.80
CA PHE A 119 18.93 -40.08 -29.46
C PHE A 119 17.61 -39.30 -29.26
N PHE A 120 17.53 -38.06 -29.74
CA PHE A 120 16.29 -37.28 -29.71
C PHE A 120 15.17 -37.89 -30.54
N ASP A 121 15.49 -38.53 -31.67
CA ASP A 121 14.50 -39.19 -32.53
C ASP A 121 13.94 -40.49 -31.93
N LEU A 122 14.72 -41.17 -31.07
CA LEU A 122 14.37 -42.49 -30.52
C LEU A 122 13.81 -42.44 -29.10
N LYS A 123 13.76 -41.26 -28.46
CA LYS A 123 13.30 -41.16 -27.06
C LYS A 123 11.76 -41.33 -26.93
N PRO A 124 11.25 -42.04 -25.91
CA PRO A 124 9.82 -42.10 -25.63
C PRO A 124 9.23 -40.71 -25.34
N ARG A 125 8.00 -40.44 -25.80
CA ARG A 125 7.36 -39.10 -25.73
C ARG A 125 7.25 -38.51 -24.31
N HIS A 126 7.21 -39.35 -23.28
CA HIS A 126 7.12 -38.91 -21.89
C HIS A 126 8.48 -38.54 -21.27
N VAL A 127 9.58 -38.83 -21.94
CA VAL A 127 10.93 -38.51 -21.46
C VAL A 127 11.30 -37.09 -21.88
N GLN A 128 11.11 -36.16 -20.95
CA GLN A 128 11.57 -34.79 -21.06
C GLN A 128 13.10 -34.73 -20.93
N PRO A 129 13.81 -33.87 -21.68
CA PRO A 129 15.24 -33.66 -21.47
C PRO A 129 15.46 -33.15 -20.04
N ILE A 130 16.38 -33.78 -19.31
CA ILE A 130 16.91 -33.22 -18.07
C ILE A 130 17.97 -32.19 -18.48
N PHE A 131 17.70 -30.91 -18.26
CA PHE A 131 18.75 -29.92 -18.27
C PHE A 131 19.56 -30.06 -16.97
N LEU A 132 20.88 -29.92 -17.03
CA LEU A 132 21.64 -29.68 -15.80
C LEU A 132 21.18 -28.30 -15.31
N HIS A 133 20.54 -28.25 -14.15
CA HIS A 133 20.14 -26.98 -13.55
C HIS A 133 21.18 -26.63 -12.50
N ASP A 134 21.98 -25.59 -12.74
CA ASP A 134 22.84 -24.97 -11.73
C ASP A 134 22.02 -24.07 -10.77
N THR A 135 20.69 -24.22 -10.76
CA THR A 135 19.73 -23.37 -10.04
C THR A 135 18.76 -24.23 -9.24
N CYS A 136 18.29 -23.69 -8.11
CA CYS A 136 17.28 -24.34 -7.26
C CYS A 136 15.97 -24.60 -8.04
N CYS A 137 15.52 -25.86 -8.07
CA CYS A 137 14.26 -26.31 -8.69
C CYS A 137 13.21 -26.72 -7.66
N CYS A 138 13.25 -26.16 -6.45
CA CYS A 138 12.27 -26.48 -5.42
C CYS A 138 10.91 -25.84 -5.73
N VAL A 139 9.86 -26.40 -5.13
CA VAL A 139 8.47 -25.91 -5.30
C VAL A 139 8.34 -24.41 -4.99
N TYR A 140 9.11 -23.89 -4.03
CA TYR A 140 9.11 -22.46 -3.70
C TYR A 140 9.61 -21.59 -4.86
N TYR A 141 10.72 -21.97 -5.51
CA TYR A 141 11.30 -21.23 -6.62
C TYR A 141 10.41 -21.32 -7.88
N GLU A 142 9.94 -22.53 -8.20
CA GLU A 142 9.08 -22.74 -9.38
C GLU A 142 7.73 -22.02 -9.25
N ASN A 143 7.07 -22.11 -8.08
CA ASN A 143 5.80 -21.40 -7.86
C ASN A 143 5.97 -19.88 -7.93
N PHE A 144 7.09 -19.35 -7.41
CA PHE A 144 7.37 -17.92 -7.48
C PHE A 144 7.53 -17.43 -8.94
N ASP A 145 8.22 -18.19 -9.77
CA ASP A 145 8.36 -17.87 -11.21
C ASP A 145 7.00 -17.94 -11.94
N LEU A 146 6.11 -18.85 -11.56
CA LEU A 146 4.75 -18.90 -12.10
C LEU A 146 3.93 -17.66 -11.72
N VAL A 147 4.05 -17.18 -10.47
CA VAL A 147 3.41 -15.93 -10.02
C VAL A 147 3.99 -14.73 -10.76
N LEU A 148 5.30 -14.63 -10.93
CA LEU A 148 5.93 -13.54 -11.69
C LEU A 148 5.51 -13.55 -13.16
N LYS A 149 5.38 -14.72 -13.78
CA LYS A 149 4.83 -14.86 -15.14
C LYS A 149 3.41 -14.32 -15.22
N ALA A 150 2.57 -14.56 -14.22
CA ALA A 150 1.22 -14.00 -14.18
C ALA A 150 1.25 -12.47 -14.00
N TRP A 151 2.09 -11.96 -13.09
CA TRP A 151 2.26 -10.52 -12.86
C TRP A 151 2.72 -9.77 -14.11
N ASN A 152 3.77 -10.25 -14.78
CA ASN A 152 4.34 -9.64 -15.98
C ASN A 152 3.32 -9.48 -17.12
N ARG A 153 2.35 -10.40 -17.23
CA ARG A 153 1.23 -10.28 -18.19
C ARG A 153 0.30 -9.13 -17.86
N ILE A 154 0.05 -8.89 -16.57
CA ILE A 154 -0.87 -7.83 -16.10
C ILE A 154 -0.18 -6.47 -16.15
N SER A 155 1.09 -6.40 -15.73
CA SER A 155 1.86 -5.16 -15.63
C SER A 155 2.49 -4.71 -16.95
N ASN A 156 2.49 -5.55 -17.99
CA ASN A 156 3.27 -5.34 -19.23
C ASN A 156 4.76 -5.10 -18.96
N GLN A 157 5.31 -5.72 -17.90
CA GLN A 157 6.73 -5.66 -17.56
C GLN A 157 7.39 -7.02 -17.77
N GLN A 158 8.73 -7.04 -17.88
CA GLN A 158 9.55 -8.26 -17.85
C GLN A 158 10.45 -8.22 -16.62
N ILE A 159 9.88 -8.50 -15.46
CA ILE A 159 10.62 -8.66 -14.21
C ILE A 159 11.01 -10.12 -14.09
N ASP A 160 12.30 -10.40 -13.94
CA ASP A 160 12.78 -11.73 -13.53
C ASP A 160 13.02 -11.77 -12.01
N ARG A 161 13.09 -12.98 -11.46
CA ARG A 161 13.29 -13.20 -10.03
C ARG A 161 14.60 -12.58 -9.53
N ARG A 162 15.66 -12.60 -10.33
CA ARG A 162 17.00 -12.19 -9.91
C ARG A 162 17.03 -10.68 -9.70
N LYS A 163 16.49 -9.93 -10.66
CA LYS A 163 16.25 -8.49 -10.58
C LYS A 163 15.37 -8.13 -9.39
N LEU A 164 14.31 -8.90 -9.13
CA LEU A 164 13.43 -8.65 -7.99
C LEU A 164 14.14 -8.89 -6.64
N ILE A 165 15.00 -9.89 -6.54
CA ILE A 165 15.83 -10.12 -5.34
C ILE A 165 16.80 -8.96 -5.14
N ASP A 166 17.45 -8.48 -6.21
CA ASP A 166 18.36 -7.34 -6.16
C ASP A 166 17.64 -6.03 -5.75
N ASP A 167 16.37 -5.87 -6.15
CA ASP A 167 15.55 -4.72 -5.80
C ASP A 167 15.03 -4.80 -4.33
N ILE A 168 14.73 -6.01 -3.83
CA ILE A 168 14.20 -6.22 -2.47
C ILE A 168 15.32 -6.19 -1.41
N LEU A 169 16.47 -6.80 -1.71
CA LEU A 169 17.55 -6.92 -0.74
C LEU A 169 18.40 -5.64 -0.70
N CYS A 170 18.97 -5.34 0.46
CA CYS A 170 19.94 -4.27 0.58
C CYS A 170 21.21 -4.64 -0.17
N SER A 171 21.91 -3.63 -0.65
CA SER A 171 23.26 -3.76 -1.21
C SER A 171 24.25 -3.02 -0.30
N PRO A 172 25.26 -3.70 0.28
CA PRO A 172 25.58 -5.13 0.13
C PRO A 172 24.56 -6.04 0.84
N ILE A 173 24.33 -7.22 0.25
CA ILE A 173 23.42 -8.23 0.82
C ILE A 173 24.09 -8.84 2.05
N THR A 174 23.41 -8.78 3.19
CA THR A 174 23.84 -9.41 4.45
C THR A 174 22.92 -10.57 4.80
N GLU A 175 23.31 -11.44 5.74
CA GLU A 175 22.42 -12.50 6.24
C GLU A 175 21.13 -11.92 6.86
N LEU A 176 21.24 -10.77 7.53
CA LEU A 176 20.12 -9.99 8.08
C LEU A 176 19.14 -9.51 6.99
N CYS A 177 19.59 -9.38 5.75
CA CYS A 177 18.75 -9.03 4.61
C CYS A 177 17.79 -10.16 4.23
N TYR A 178 18.28 -11.40 4.26
CA TYR A 178 17.45 -12.57 3.98
C TYR A 178 16.46 -12.86 5.11
N SER A 179 16.79 -12.51 6.36
CA SER A 179 15.87 -12.60 7.50
C SER A 179 14.94 -11.38 7.66
N ARG A 180 15.10 -10.33 6.84
CA ARG A 180 14.43 -9.02 6.94
C ARG A 180 14.73 -8.24 8.23
N ASP A 181 15.80 -8.58 8.93
CA ASP A 181 16.26 -7.88 10.13
C ASP A 181 17.14 -6.64 9.82
N CYS A 182 17.39 -6.35 8.54
CA CYS A 182 18.12 -5.16 8.09
C CYS A 182 17.23 -3.90 7.98
N ASP A 183 15.98 -3.99 8.43
CA ASP A 183 14.94 -3.01 8.14
C ASP A 183 15.18 -1.70 8.90
N GLU A 184 15.11 -0.56 8.21
CA GLU A 184 15.41 0.74 8.80
C GLU A 184 14.35 1.12 9.84
N ILE A 185 14.77 1.69 10.97
CA ILE A 185 13.86 2.19 11.99
C ILE A 185 13.40 3.60 11.62
N THR A 186 12.09 3.83 11.73
CA THR A 186 11.43 5.11 11.49
C THR A 186 10.45 5.45 12.62
N GLU A 187 10.09 6.73 12.72
CA GLU A 187 9.09 7.26 13.65
C GLU A 187 7.91 7.84 12.86
N TRP A 188 6.69 7.50 13.26
CA TRP A 188 5.46 8.12 12.74
C TRP A 188 4.45 8.38 13.85
N THR A 189 3.38 9.11 13.53
CA THR A 189 2.33 9.42 14.50
C THR A 189 0.98 8.91 14.02
N SER A 190 0.14 8.49 14.97
CA SER A 190 -1.22 8.05 14.69
C SER A 190 -2.16 8.38 15.85
N TRP A 191 -3.40 8.74 15.52
CA TRP A 191 -4.46 8.92 16.50
C TRP A 191 -4.99 7.55 16.94
N LYS A 192 -4.80 7.20 18.22
CA LYS A 192 -5.30 5.96 18.80
C LYS A 192 -6.17 6.24 20.03
N ARG A 193 -7.18 5.40 20.22
CA ARG A 193 -8.06 5.48 21.38
C ARG A 193 -7.45 4.68 22.54
N THR A 194 -7.10 5.37 23.61
CA THR A 194 -6.51 4.78 24.83
C THR A 194 -7.33 5.26 26.02
N ASN A 195 -7.84 4.35 26.85
CA ASN A 195 -8.65 4.69 28.04
C ASN A 195 -9.79 5.69 27.72
N ASN A 196 -10.57 5.40 26.67
CA ASN A 196 -11.65 6.25 26.14
C ASN A 196 -11.26 7.63 25.60
N ARG A 197 -9.97 8.02 25.62
CA ARG A 197 -9.49 9.27 25.02
C ARG A 197 -8.78 9.00 23.71
N VAL A 198 -9.03 9.84 22.71
CA VAL A 198 -8.29 9.82 21.45
C VAL A 198 -7.05 10.69 21.64
N ALA A 199 -5.87 10.09 21.48
CA ALA A 199 -4.60 10.76 21.68
C ALA A 199 -3.66 10.49 20.50
N LEU A 200 -2.85 11.48 20.16
CA LEU A 200 -1.79 11.32 19.17
C LEU A 200 -0.67 10.53 19.82
N GLN A 201 -0.39 9.35 19.29
CA GLN A 201 0.69 8.48 19.74
C GLN A 201 1.84 8.51 18.75
N LYS A 202 3.06 8.59 19.28
CA LYS A 202 4.29 8.33 18.52
C LYS A 202 4.53 6.83 18.47
N ILE A 203 4.80 6.32 17.28
CA ILE A 203 5.09 4.92 17.01
C ILE A 203 6.49 4.85 16.42
N ASN A 204 7.34 4.03 17.02
CA ASN A 204 8.67 3.70 16.52
C ASN A 204 8.65 2.27 16.02
N GLY A 205 9.10 2.04 14.80
CA GLY A 205 9.07 0.73 14.17
C GLY A 205 9.88 0.69 12.90
N SER A 206 9.92 -0.47 12.25
CA SER A 206 10.62 -0.60 10.98
C SER A 206 9.83 0.00 9.82
N VAL A 207 10.50 0.25 8.69
CA VAL A 207 9.84 0.70 7.45
C VAL A 207 8.81 -0.34 6.96
N SER A 208 9.07 -1.64 7.09
CA SER A 208 8.07 -2.66 6.74
C SER A 208 6.81 -2.54 7.60
N LEU A 209 6.95 -2.31 8.92
CA LEU A 209 5.80 -2.11 9.80
C LEU A 209 5.01 -0.85 9.43
N LEU A 210 5.68 0.20 8.96
CA LEU A 210 5.00 1.40 8.44
C LEU A 210 4.24 1.10 7.14
N LEU A 211 4.79 0.28 6.24
CA LEU A 211 4.11 -0.11 5.00
C LEU A 211 2.88 -0.97 5.28
N ASP A 212 2.98 -1.94 6.19
CA ASP A 212 1.84 -2.74 6.65
C ASP A 212 0.76 -1.83 7.26
N TYR A 213 1.18 -0.86 8.08
CA TYR A 213 0.28 0.14 8.65
C TYR A 213 -0.41 0.99 7.56
N ILE A 214 0.28 1.37 6.49
CA ILE A 214 -0.32 2.10 5.37
C ILE A 214 -1.34 1.21 4.64
N ASP A 215 -0.98 -0.04 4.34
CA ASP A 215 -1.83 -0.99 3.62
C ASP A 215 -3.13 -1.28 4.42
N GLU A 216 -3.06 -1.37 5.75
CA GLU A 216 -4.24 -1.50 6.62
C GLU A 216 -5.18 -0.28 6.59
N GLN A 217 -4.65 0.93 6.41
CA GLN A 217 -5.45 2.17 6.42
C GLN A 217 -6.00 2.53 5.03
N TRP A 218 -5.33 2.08 3.97
CA TRP A 218 -5.55 2.56 2.60
C TRP A 218 -6.96 2.30 2.07
N GLU A 219 -7.50 1.10 2.30
CA GLU A 219 -8.83 0.72 1.81
C GLU A 219 -9.94 1.59 2.42
N ASN A 220 -9.87 1.79 3.74
CA ASN A 220 -10.80 2.65 4.46
C ASN A 220 -10.65 4.11 4.03
N PHE A 221 -9.40 4.59 3.88
CA PHE A 221 -9.12 5.95 3.45
C PHE A 221 -9.71 6.24 2.06
N LEU A 222 -9.48 5.37 1.07
CA LEU A 222 -9.96 5.61 -0.28
C LEU A 222 -11.48 5.55 -0.38
N SER A 223 -12.09 4.55 0.25
CA SER A 223 -13.56 4.43 0.30
C SER A 223 -14.15 5.70 0.90
N HIS A 224 -13.59 6.15 2.01
CA HIS A 224 -14.02 7.35 2.71
C HIS A 224 -13.77 8.64 1.91
N HIS A 225 -12.65 8.75 1.22
CA HIS A 225 -12.31 9.87 0.34
C HIS A 225 -13.29 9.98 -0.83
N TYR A 226 -13.61 8.85 -1.46
CA TYR A 226 -14.60 8.80 -2.54
C TYR A 226 -15.97 9.29 -2.06
N PHE A 227 -16.48 8.77 -0.93
CA PHE A 227 -17.76 9.23 -0.36
C PHE A 227 -17.76 10.73 -0.07
N THR A 228 -16.65 11.26 0.45
CA THR A 228 -16.52 12.69 0.74
C THR A 228 -16.65 13.53 -0.53
N ILE A 229 -15.97 13.17 -1.62
CA ILE A 229 -16.05 13.89 -2.90
C ILE A 229 -17.48 13.84 -3.46
N MET A 230 -18.09 12.66 -3.45
CA MET A 230 -19.43 12.48 -3.98
C MET A 230 -20.47 13.28 -3.19
N GLN A 231 -20.38 13.27 -1.86
CA GLN A 231 -21.26 14.05 -1.00
C GLN A 231 -21.08 15.55 -1.17
N GLN A 232 -19.84 16.05 -1.23
CA GLN A 232 -19.57 17.47 -1.45
C GLN A 232 -20.15 17.94 -2.79
N SER A 233 -19.98 17.15 -3.84
CA SER A 233 -20.53 17.43 -5.18
C SER A 233 -22.06 17.48 -5.15
N TYR A 234 -22.69 16.48 -4.52
CA TYR A 234 -24.14 16.42 -4.39
C TYR A 234 -24.70 17.59 -3.57
N ILE A 235 -24.08 17.94 -2.44
CA ILE A 235 -24.51 19.07 -1.61
C ILE A 235 -24.38 20.40 -2.36
N ALA A 236 -23.30 20.57 -3.14
CA ALA A 236 -23.15 21.75 -3.98
C ALA A 236 -24.24 21.82 -5.06
N GLU A 237 -24.63 20.67 -5.64
CA GLU A 237 -25.68 20.59 -6.64
C GLU A 237 -27.07 20.92 -6.08
N ILE A 238 -27.46 20.34 -4.95
CA ILE A 238 -28.78 20.63 -4.34
C ILE A 238 -28.87 22.10 -3.88
N LYS A 239 -27.76 22.71 -3.43
CA LYS A 239 -27.71 24.14 -3.10
C LYS A 239 -27.92 25.00 -4.34
N LYS A 240 -27.31 24.65 -5.48
CA LYS A 240 -27.53 25.34 -6.77
C LYS A 240 -28.96 25.20 -7.30
N ARG A 241 -29.61 24.07 -7.02
CA ARG A 241 -31.01 23.82 -7.40
C ARG A 241 -32.04 24.41 -6.42
N SER A 242 -31.59 25.05 -5.34
CA SER A 242 -32.50 25.64 -4.36
C SER A 242 -33.28 26.79 -5.00
N ASP A 243 -34.54 26.93 -4.61
CA ASP A 243 -35.46 27.97 -5.07
C ASP A 243 -36.35 28.39 -3.89
N PRO A 244 -36.46 29.69 -3.56
CA PRO A 244 -37.31 30.18 -2.48
C PRO A 244 -38.81 29.80 -2.60
N HIS A 245 -39.27 29.40 -3.79
CA HIS A 245 -40.66 29.05 -4.08
C HIS A 245 -40.88 27.55 -4.30
N ASP A 246 -39.82 26.72 -4.27
CA ASP A 246 -39.94 25.28 -4.48
C ASP A 246 -39.16 24.49 -3.44
N VAL A 247 -37.82 24.54 -3.51
CA VAL A 247 -36.92 23.73 -2.67
C VAL A 247 -35.97 24.60 -1.85
N VAL A 248 -36.10 24.53 -0.53
CA VAL A 248 -35.18 25.21 0.40
C VAL A 248 -34.21 24.19 1.01
N ILE A 249 -32.93 24.53 1.08
CA ILE A 249 -31.92 23.68 1.72
C ILE A 249 -31.63 24.22 3.11
N VAL A 250 -31.78 23.37 4.12
CA VAL A 250 -31.52 23.71 5.52
C VAL A 250 -30.36 22.85 6.01
N GLN A 251 -29.19 23.45 6.17
CA GLN A 251 -28.05 22.78 6.78
C GLN A 251 -28.05 23.04 8.29
N MET A 252 -27.97 21.99 9.11
CA MET A 252 -28.02 22.09 10.58
C MET A 252 -26.90 21.27 11.21
N ASP A 253 -26.29 21.79 12.26
CA ASP A 253 -25.32 21.04 13.06
C ASP A 253 -25.24 21.53 14.52
N PHE A 254 -24.94 20.61 15.43
CA PHE A 254 -24.70 20.97 16.83
C PHE A 254 -23.28 21.51 16.97
N ALA A 255 -23.16 22.77 17.38
CA ALA A 255 -21.91 23.24 17.92
C ALA A 255 -21.68 22.61 19.30
N GLN A 256 -20.42 22.36 19.66
CA GLN A 256 -20.07 22.00 21.04
C GLN A 256 -20.75 22.97 22.02
N ASN A 257 -21.39 22.41 23.06
CA ASN A 257 -22.06 23.16 24.12
C ASN A 257 -21.18 24.32 24.60
N PHE A 258 -21.80 25.48 24.72
CA PHE A 258 -21.14 26.70 25.15
C PHE A 258 -21.08 26.72 26.67
N ALA A 259 -19.87 26.66 27.24
CA ALA A 259 -19.67 26.86 28.66
C ALA A 259 -19.78 28.35 29.00
N LEU A 260 -20.66 28.67 29.95
CA LEU A 260 -20.81 30.01 30.50
C LEU A 260 -19.70 30.21 31.53
N ILE A 261 -18.62 30.87 31.11
CA ILE A 261 -17.46 31.13 31.96
C ILE A 261 -17.59 32.53 32.55
N SER A 262 -17.51 32.64 33.88
CA SER A 262 -17.39 33.95 34.56
C SER A 262 -15.92 34.41 34.62
N GLN A 263 -15.68 35.71 34.43
CA GLN A 263 -14.35 36.31 34.45
C GLN A 263 -13.65 36.16 35.82
N HIS A 264 -14.42 36.07 36.90
CA HIS A 264 -13.94 35.91 38.28
C HIS A 264 -14.36 34.55 38.86
N GLU A 265 -14.05 33.45 38.17
CA GLU A 265 -14.27 32.10 38.70
C GLU A 265 -13.26 31.76 39.80
N VAL A 266 -13.77 31.31 40.95
CA VAL A 266 -12.95 30.65 41.98
C VAL A 266 -12.48 29.29 41.47
N GLN A 267 -11.29 28.85 41.90
CA GLN A 267 -10.65 27.63 41.41
C GLN A 267 -11.53 26.36 41.55
N SER A 268 -12.44 26.32 42.53
CA SER A 268 -13.38 25.21 42.75
C SER A 268 -14.52 25.14 41.72
N ALA A 269 -14.85 26.24 41.03
CA ALA A 269 -15.91 26.30 40.02
C ALA A 269 -15.48 25.74 38.64
N HIS A 270 -14.24 25.26 38.51
CA HIS A 270 -13.67 24.81 37.24
C HIS A 270 -14.31 23.54 36.64
N PHE A 271 -14.95 22.71 37.47
CA PHE A 271 -15.39 21.36 37.07
C PHE A 271 -16.87 21.28 36.64
N ASP A 272 -17.72 22.24 37.01
CA ASP A 272 -19.17 22.17 36.78
C ASP A 272 -19.71 23.50 36.25
N LYS A 273 -19.31 23.81 35.00
CA LYS A 273 -19.70 25.06 34.35
C LYS A 273 -21.10 24.92 33.78
N PRO A 274 -22.03 25.86 34.04
CA PRO A 274 -23.30 25.86 33.35
C PRO A 274 -23.07 25.96 31.85
N GLN A 275 -23.81 25.17 31.08
CA GLN A 275 -23.66 25.08 29.64
C GLN A 275 -24.97 25.46 28.95
N ALA A 276 -24.85 25.86 27.69
CA ALA A 276 -25.98 25.96 26.79
C ALA A 276 -25.70 25.18 25.51
N THR A 277 -26.72 24.49 25.00
CA THR A 277 -26.67 23.87 23.69
C THR A 277 -26.86 24.92 22.61
N VAL A 278 -26.06 24.79 21.55
CA VAL A 278 -26.00 25.72 20.42
C VAL A 278 -26.19 24.91 19.15
N LEU A 279 -27.36 25.02 18.53
CA LEU A 279 -27.65 24.42 17.23
C LEU A 279 -27.56 25.50 16.16
N THR A 280 -26.66 25.32 15.20
CA THR A 280 -26.38 26.29 14.14
C THR A 280 -27.07 25.86 12.85
N ILE A 281 -27.69 26.84 12.18
CA ILE A 281 -28.56 26.55 11.06
C ILE A 281 -28.27 27.54 9.94
N PHE A 282 -28.09 27.00 8.74
CA PHE A 282 -27.75 27.73 7.53
C PHE A 282 -28.74 27.35 6.42
N VAL A 283 -29.52 28.32 5.97
CA VAL A 283 -30.59 28.14 5.00
C VAL A 283 -30.22 28.78 3.68
N VAL A 284 -30.34 28.01 2.59
CA VAL A 284 -30.06 28.44 1.23
C VAL A 284 -31.38 28.61 0.46
N LEU A 285 -31.55 29.79 -0.12
CA LEU A 285 -32.76 30.29 -0.79
C LEU A 285 -32.36 30.81 -2.18
N GLY A 286 -32.11 29.91 -3.12
CA GLY A 286 -31.55 30.28 -4.42
C GLY A 286 -30.16 30.88 -4.28
N SER A 287 -30.02 32.16 -4.66
CA SER A 287 -28.76 32.91 -4.53
C SER A 287 -28.54 33.51 -3.13
N GLU A 288 -29.57 33.56 -2.29
CA GLU A 288 -29.48 34.12 -0.94
C GLU A 288 -29.26 33.04 0.11
N HIS A 289 -28.74 33.46 1.27
CA HIS A 289 -28.65 32.62 2.45
C HIS A 289 -29.09 33.37 3.70
N LYS A 290 -29.64 32.63 4.65
CA LYS A 290 -29.99 33.11 5.99
C LYS A 290 -29.39 32.16 7.01
N SER A 291 -28.94 32.71 8.12
CA SER A 291 -28.30 31.95 9.20
C SER A 291 -29.03 32.25 10.50
N PHE A 292 -29.26 31.22 11.30
CA PHE A 292 -29.86 31.35 12.62
C PHE A 292 -29.25 30.35 13.59
N VAL A 293 -29.39 30.65 14.87
CA VAL A 293 -28.84 29.85 15.95
C VAL A 293 -29.93 29.65 16.99
N ILE A 294 -30.14 28.40 17.39
CA ILE A 294 -31.02 28.05 18.50
C ILE A 294 -30.14 27.83 19.71
N ILE A 295 -30.45 28.53 20.80
CA ILE A 295 -29.77 28.43 22.09
C ILE A 295 -30.78 27.86 23.10
N SER A 296 -30.36 26.87 23.88
CA SER A 296 -31.20 26.24 24.89
C SER A 296 -30.36 25.75 26.07
N ASP A 297 -30.99 25.70 27.24
CA ASP A 297 -30.54 25.05 28.46
C ASP A 297 -30.72 23.51 28.43
N TYR A 298 -31.43 22.96 27.45
CA TYR A 298 -31.52 21.52 27.22
C TYR A 298 -30.21 20.99 26.62
N LEU A 299 -29.42 20.28 27.44
CA LEU A 299 -28.06 19.88 27.08
C LEU A 299 -27.96 18.60 26.23
N GLU A 300 -29.04 17.84 26.11
CA GLU A 300 -29.03 16.57 25.37
C GLU A 300 -29.13 16.83 23.87
N HIS A 301 -28.16 16.31 23.12
CA HIS A 301 -28.20 16.27 21.66
C HIS A 301 -28.98 15.02 21.23
N ASP A 302 -30.31 15.10 21.30
CA ASP A 302 -31.22 14.00 21.01
C ASP A 302 -32.26 14.34 19.93
N THR A 303 -33.08 13.36 19.56
CA THR A 303 -34.15 13.55 18.57
C THR A 303 -35.25 14.50 19.04
N LYS A 304 -35.50 14.64 20.35
CA LYS A 304 -36.55 15.53 20.85
C LYS A 304 -36.17 16.98 20.61
N PHE A 305 -34.90 17.32 20.88
CA PHE A 305 -34.34 18.63 20.58
C PHE A 305 -34.45 18.93 19.09
N VAL A 306 -34.07 17.97 18.25
CA VAL A 306 -34.13 18.14 16.79
C VAL A 306 -35.56 18.37 16.30
N TYR A 307 -36.55 17.65 16.84
CA TYR A 307 -37.95 17.86 16.50
C TYR A 307 -38.44 19.27 16.87
N PHE A 308 -38.10 19.74 18.08
CA PHE A 308 -38.44 21.10 18.51
C PHE A 308 -37.72 22.16 17.66
N ALA A 309 -36.44 21.93 17.35
CA ALA A 309 -35.70 22.79 16.44
C ALA A 309 -36.34 22.84 15.05
N GLN A 310 -36.83 21.72 14.53
CA GLN A 310 -37.57 21.68 13.26
C GLN A 310 -38.83 22.54 13.30
N GLN A 311 -39.59 22.56 14.41
CA GLN A 311 -40.74 23.46 14.55
C GLN A 311 -40.35 24.92 14.33
N LEU A 312 -39.29 25.38 15.01
CA LEU A 312 -38.79 26.76 14.90
C LEU A 312 -38.20 27.05 13.51
N VAL A 313 -37.47 26.09 12.94
CA VAL A 313 -36.90 26.19 11.59
C VAL A 313 -38.03 26.34 10.57
N VAL A 314 -39.02 25.45 10.58
CA VAL A 314 -40.07 25.43 9.57
C VAL A 314 -40.96 26.66 9.69
N SER A 315 -41.28 27.12 10.91
CA SER A 315 -42.01 28.37 11.10
C SER A 315 -41.25 29.56 10.49
N THR A 316 -39.94 29.63 10.70
CA THR A 316 -39.08 30.68 10.14
C THR A 316 -38.96 30.58 8.62
N VAL A 317 -38.77 29.36 8.10
CA VAL A 317 -38.69 29.09 6.65
C VAL A 317 -40.00 29.49 5.97
N LYS A 318 -41.16 29.21 6.57
CA LYS A 318 -42.46 29.64 6.02
C LYS A 318 -42.65 31.15 6.00
N GLN A 319 -42.02 31.89 6.91
CA GLN A 319 -42.07 33.37 6.89
C GLN A 319 -41.21 33.94 5.76
N ILE A 320 -40.01 33.40 5.55
CA ILE A 320 -39.06 33.90 4.53
C ILE A 320 -39.33 33.33 3.12
N ALA A 321 -39.96 32.14 3.03
CA ALA A 321 -40.27 31.42 1.81
C ALA A 321 -41.69 30.83 1.87
N PRO A 322 -42.76 31.65 1.76
CA PRO A 322 -44.13 31.22 2.03
C PRO A 322 -44.69 30.16 1.08
N ARG A 323 -44.09 30.02 -0.11
CA ARG A 323 -44.52 29.07 -1.14
C ARG A 323 -43.66 27.80 -1.19
N VAL A 324 -42.75 27.60 -0.23
CA VAL A 324 -41.89 26.42 -0.18
C VAL A 324 -42.70 25.12 -0.25
N ARG A 325 -42.31 24.21 -1.15
CA ARG A 325 -42.96 22.90 -1.35
C ARG A 325 -42.17 21.76 -0.75
N LEU A 326 -40.85 21.95 -0.58
CA LEU A 326 -39.93 20.96 -0.09
C LEU A 326 -38.80 21.59 0.73
N ILE A 327 -38.54 21.03 1.90
CA ILE A 327 -37.36 21.34 2.70
C ILE A 327 -36.38 20.17 2.62
N ASN A 328 -35.14 20.43 2.21
CA ASN A 328 -34.07 19.44 2.26
C ASN A 328 -33.15 19.71 3.45
N TYR A 329 -33.23 18.87 4.47
CA TYR A 329 -32.33 18.92 5.62
C TYR A 329 -30.97 18.31 5.26
N VAL A 330 -29.90 19.03 5.53
CA VAL A 330 -28.52 18.55 5.37
C VAL A 330 -27.86 18.56 6.74
N THR A 331 -27.60 17.38 7.29
CA THR A 331 -27.00 17.24 8.63
C THR A 331 -25.91 16.19 8.63
N ASP A 332 -25.14 16.14 9.71
CA ASP A 332 -24.21 15.03 9.91
C ASP A 332 -24.92 13.68 10.09
N GLY A 333 -24.13 12.61 9.99
CA GLY A 333 -24.60 11.24 10.11
C GLY A 333 -24.66 10.72 11.54
N ALA A 334 -24.61 11.57 12.58
CA ALA A 334 -24.52 11.11 13.97
C ALA A 334 -25.81 10.38 14.40
N PRO A 335 -25.70 9.14 14.90
CA PRO A 335 -26.86 8.35 15.30
C PRO A 335 -27.60 8.89 16.54
N SER A 336 -26.93 9.63 17.42
CA SER A 336 -27.53 10.16 18.65
C SER A 336 -28.64 11.16 18.37
N HIS A 337 -28.45 12.07 17.41
CA HIS A 337 -29.38 13.18 17.19
C HIS A 337 -29.98 13.28 15.79
N PHE A 338 -29.29 12.89 14.70
CA PHE A 338 -29.82 13.05 13.34
C PHE A 338 -30.13 11.73 12.66
N LYS A 339 -29.15 10.83 12.49
CA LYS A 339 -29.32 9.61 11.69
C LYS A 339 -29.86 8.43 12.52
N ASN A 340 -31.12 8.49 12.92
CA ASN A 340 -31.77 7.42 13.68
C ASN A 340 -33.24 7.18 13.30
N ARG A 341 -33.79 6.06 13.82
CA ARG A 341 -35.17 5.64 13.53
C ARG A 341 -36.23 6.66 13.93
N HIS A 342 -35.98 7.44 14.98
CA HIS A 342 -36.95 8.42 15.47
C HIS A 342 -37.03 9.62 14.53
N ASN A 343 -35.90 10.09 13.99
CA ASN A 343 -35.92 11.12 12.95
C ASN A 343 -36.49 10.64 11.62
N ILE A 344 -36.31 9.36 11.27
CA ILE A 344 -36.98 8.78 10.10
C ILE A 344 -38.50 8.79 10.30
N LEU A 345 -38.97 8.51 11.52
CA LEU A 345 -40.38 8.63 11.88
C LEU A 345 -40.85 10.09 11.76
N ASN A 346 -40.12 11.05 12.35
CA ASN A 346 -40.41 12.49 12.22
C ASN A 346 -40.48 12.93 10.75
N LEU A 347 -39.55 12.44 9.91
CA LEU A 347 -39.53 12.72 8.47
C LEU A 347 -40.79 12.18 7.76
N SER A 348 -41.29 11.02 8.19
CA SER A 348 -42.49 10.40 7.61
C SER A 348 -43.78 11.16 7.94
N PHE A 349 -43.81 11.85 9.09
CA PHE A 349 -44.93 12.69 9.53
C PHE A 349 -44.71 14.18 9.25
N HIS A 350 -43.58 14.57 8.65
CA HIS A 350 -43.19 15.97 8.49
C HIS A 350 -44.23 16.82 7.75
N GLU A 351 -44.85 16.27 6.69
CA GLU A 351 -45.91 16.98 5.96
C GLU A 351 -47.19 17.14 6.80
N ILE A 352 -47.49 16.17 7.66
CA ILE A 352 -48.65 16.21 8.56
C ILE A 352 -48.39 17.24 9.68
N ASP A 353 -47.23 17.17 10.33
CA ASP A 353 -46.88 17.98 11.50
C ASP A 353 -46.60 19.43 11.12
N PHE A 354 -45.91 19.65 10.00
CA PHE A 354 -45.44 20.97 9.62
C PHE A 354 -46.07 21.51 8.34
N GLY A 355 -46.92 20.75 7.64
CA GLY A 355 -47.59 21.21 6.43
C GLY A 355 -46.65 21.49 5.25
N VAL A 356 -45.49 20.84 5.20
CA VAL A 356 -44.53 20.91 4.09
C VAL A 356 -43.79 19.59 3.96
N ARG A 357 -43.53 19.15 2.72
CA ARG A 357 -42.73 17.94 2.50
C ARG A 357 -41.28 18.17 2.85
N SER A 358 -40.60 17.09 3.18
CA SER A 358 -39.17 17.12 3.49
C SER A 358 -38.42 15.94 2.93
N ILE A 359 -37.16 16.16 2.61
CA ILE A 359 -36.15 15.13 2.41
C ILE A 359 -34.98 15.38 3.36
N TRP A 360 -34.21 14.34 3.64
CA TRP A 360 -33.06 14.43 4.53
C TRP A 360 -31.82 13.83 3.87
N THR A 361 -30.79 14.65 3.72
CA THR A 361 -29.47 14.29 3.23
C THR A 361 -28.49 14.20 4.39
N PHE A 362 -27.95 13.02 4.65
CA PHE A 362 -26.94 12.82 5.70
C PHE A 362 -25.52 12.88 5.12
N THR A 363 -24.64 13.66 5.74
CA THR A 363 -23.19 13.63 5.44
C THR A 363 -22.50 12.48 6.18
N ALA A 364 -21.32 12.10 5.73
CA ALA A 364 -20.50 11.13 6.46
C ALA A 364 -20.12 11.67 7.84
N THR A 365 -20.22 10.81 8.85
CA THR A 365 -19.88 11.15 10.25
C THR A 365 -18.46 11.68 10.35
N SER A 366 -18.25 12.78 11.09
CA SER A 366 -16.96 13.47 11.24
C SER A 366 -16.46 14.25 10.02
N HIS A 367 -17.29 14.41 8.98
CA HIS A 367 -16.94 15.18 7.78
C HIS A 367 -18.00 16.21 7.42
N GLY A 368 -17.50 17.37 7.01
CA GLY A 368 -18.32 18.45 6.49
C GLY A 368 -18.24 19.72 7.32
N LYS A 369 -17.03 20.21 7.61
CA LYS A 369 -16.87 21.60 8.05
C LYS A 369 -17.57 22.49 7.05
N GLY A 370 -18.64 23.13 7.48
CA GLY A 370 -19.54 23.89 6.65
C GLY A 370 -19.81 25.28 7.23
N PRO A 371 -20.72 26.03 6.60
CA PRO A 371 -21.14 27.33 7.10
C PRO A 371 -21.66 27.27 8.55
N VAL A 372 -22.26 26.15 8.94
CA VAL A 372 -22.80 25.88 10.29
C VAL A 372 -21.71 25.85 11.37
N ASP A 373 -20.52 25.32 11.09
CA ASP A 373 -19.38 25.35 12.02
C ASP A 373 -18.86 26.78 12.20
N GLY A 374 -18.73 27.52 11.09
CA GLY A 374 -18.29 28.91 11.10
C GLY A 374 -19.25 29.80 11.90
N LEU A 375 -20.56 29.56 11.75
CA LEU A 375 -21.59 30.25 12.53
C LEU A 375 -21.45 29.96 14.03
N GLY A 376 -21.26 28.69 14.40
CA GLY A 376 -21.06 28.28 15.79
C GLY A 376 -19.81 28.89 16.41
N ALA A 377 -18.70 28.92 15.67
CA ALA A 377 -17.47 29.57 16.11
C ALA A 377 -17.66 31.09 16.29
N ALA A 378 -18.33 31.77 15.36
CA ALA A 378 -18.56 33.20 15.43
C ALA A 378 -19.45 33.61 16.61
N VAL A 379 -20.56 32.88 16.84
CA VAL A 379 -21.46 33.15 17.97
C VAL A 379 -20.75 32.91 19.30
N LYS A 380 -20.09 31.75 19.47
CA LYS A 380 -19.37 31.44 20.72
C LYS A 380 -18.25 32.43 20.99
N SER A 381 -17.43 32.76 20.00
CA SER A 381 -16.36 33.75 20.14
C SER A 381 -16.88 35.13 20.53
N THR A 382 -18.02 35.54 19.97
CA THR A 382 -18.65 36.83 20.29
C THR A 382 -19.24 36.83 21.70
N ALA A 383 -19.95 35.77 22.08
CA ALA A 383 -20.48 35.58 23.42
C ALA A 383 -19.36 35.57 24.47
N THR A 384 -18.28 34.82 24.24
CA THR A 384 -17.11 34.82 25.14
C THR A 384 -16.51 36.21 25.29
N ARG A 385 -16.31 36.95 24.18
CA ARG A 385 -15.78 38.32 24.24
C ARG A 385 -16.71 39.27 24.99
N TYR A 386 -18.01 39.09 24.88
CA TYR A 386 -18.99 39.91 25.60
C TYR A 386 -18.95 39.65 27.11
N LEU A 387 -18.99 38.36 27.51
CA LEU A 387 -18.91 37.95 28.92
C LEU A 387 -17.60 38.41 29.59
N MET A 388 -16.48 38.32 28.88
CA MET A 388 -15.18 38.77 29.37
C MET A 388 -15.06 40.30 29.51
N ARG A 389 -15.98 41.07 28.90
CA ARG A 389 -15.97 42.54 28.96
C ARG A 389 -16.95 43.12 29.97
N HIS A 390 -18.08 42.45 30.21
CA HIS A 390 -19.18 43.01 30.99
C HIS A 390 -19.42 42.27 32.33
N GLY A 391 -18.74 41.14 32.57
CA GLY A 391 -19.00 40.31 33.75
C GLY A 391 -20.38 39.63 33.70
N PRO A 392 -20.67 38.69 34.62
CA PRO A 392 -22.04 38.21 34.80
C PRO A 392 -22.90 39.33 35.42
N GLU A 393 -24.01 39.69 34.78
CA GLU A 393 -25.07 40.52 35.40
C GLU A 393 -25.84 39.74 36.46
#